data_AF-A0A1G7N0U1-F1
#
_entry.id   AF-A0A1G7N0U1-F1
#
_cell.length_a   1.000
_cell.length_b   1.000
_cell.length_c   1.000
_cell.angle_alpha   90.00
_cell.angle_beta   90.00
_cell.angle_gamma   90.00
#
_symmetry.space_group_name_H-M   'P 1'
#
loop_
_entity.id
_entity.type
_entity.pdbx_description
1 polymer ?
#
loop_
_entity_poly.entity_id
_entity_poly.type
_entity_poly.pdbx_seq_one_letter_code
_entity_poly.pdbx_strand_id
1 'polypeptide(L)'
;MHPTPVGRYDVPVPDAGRRRTAIELAVLQGCYLVYLLPWFLLAIGGTMGLANWESVFAVFVILAWWAYPFVALGTTVAAWVLLGLRRHPAARWVNRVPLIWVAIGVVLLVWIVVAG
;
A
#
# COMPACT_ATOMS: atom_id res chain seq x y z
N MET A 1 -14.19 -52.88 30.15
CA MET A 1 -13.27 -51.86 29.59
C MET A 1 -14.10 -50.87 28.78
N HIS A 2 -14.36 -49.68 29.31
CA HIS A 2 -14.96 -48.60 28.54
C HIS A 2 -13.85 -47.94 27.71
N PRO A 3 -13.97 -47.84 26.38
CA PRO A 3 -13.03 -47.06 25.59
C PRO A 3 -13.14 -45.59 26.00
N THR A 4 -12.04 -45.01 26.47
CA THR A 4 -11.95 -43.58 26.72
C THR A 4 -12.06 -42.82 25.39
N PRO A 5 -12.85 -41.74 25.31
CA PRO A 5 -12.94 -40.95 24.08
C PRO A 5 -11.57 -40.32 23.86
N VAL A 6 -10.91 -40.71 22.78
CA VAL A 6 -9.65 -40.10 22.34
C VAL A 6 -9.94 -38.62 22.08
N GLY A 7 -9.24 -37.75 22.80
CA GLY A 7 -9.47 -36.31 22.80
C GLY A 7 -9.59 -35.78 21.37
N ARG A 8 -10.67 -35.05 21.12
CA ARG A 8 -10.89 -34.32 19.88
C ARG A 8 -9.68 -33.39 19.73
N TYR A 9 -8.81 -33.66 18.76
CA TYR A 9 -7.78 -32.69 18.39
C TYR A 9 -8.53 -31.46 17.87
N ASP A 10 -8.60 -30.41 18.68
CA ASP A 10 -9.07 -29.10 18.25
C ASP A 10 -8.07 -28.56 17.24
N VAL A 11 -8.20 -28.97 15.98
CA VAL A 11 -7.49 -28.37 14.87
C VAL A 11 -7.96 -26.91 14.83
N PRO A 12 -7.07 -25.92 14.99
CA PRO A 12 -7.48 -24.52 14.92
C PRO A 12 -8.11 -24.26 13.56
N VAL A 13 -9.42 -24.03 13.53
CA VAL A 13 -10.13 -23.72 12.29
C VAL A 13 -9.52 -22.43 11.74
N PRO A 14 -8.99 -22.43 10.50
CA PRO A 14 -8.40 -21.24 9.91
C PRO A 14 -9.45 -20.12 9.90
N ASP A 15 -9.10 -18.98 10.50
CA ASP A 15 -9.97 -17.80 10.49
C ASP A 15 -10.10 -17.29 9.04
N ALA A 16 -11.20 -17.65 8.39
CA ALA A 16 -11.50 -17.29 7.01
C ALA A 16 -11.51 -15.77 6.81
N GLY A 17 -11.91 -15.00 7.83
CA GLY A 17 -11.91 -13.54 7.81
C GLY A 17 -10.50 -12.96 7.80
N ARG A 18 -9.59 -13.54 8.58
CA ARG A 18 -8.17 -13.20 8.57
C ARG A 18 -7.52 -13.51 7.23
N ARG A 19 -7.79 -14.69 6.64
CA ARG A 19 -7.23 -15.10 5.34
C ARG A 19 -7.67 -14.15 4.23
N ARG A 20 -8.96 -13.81 4.15
CA ARG A 20 -9.48 -12.87 3.16
C ARG A 20 -8.83 -11.49 3.29
N THR A 21 -8.69 -11.00 4.52
CA THR A 21 -8.03 -9.71 4.79
C THR A 21 -6.57 -9.75 4.34
N ALA A 22 -5.82 -10.82 4.65
CA ALA A 22 -4.43 -10.96 4.23
C ALA A 22 -4.26 -10.91 2.71
N ILE A 23 -5.16 -11.55 1.95
CA ILE A 23 -5.15 -11.51 0.49
C ILE A 23 -5.42 -10.09 -0.02
N GLU A 24 -6.42 -9.38 0.53
CA GLU A 24 -6.71 -7.98 0.16
C GLU A 24 -5.47 -7.09 0.38
N LEU A 25 -4.77 -7.25 1.50
CA LEU A 25 -3.55 -6.50 1.79
C LEU A 25 -2.45 -6.80 0.76
N ALA A 26 -2.17 -8.09 0.53
CA ALA A 26 -1.11 -8.52 -0.36
C ALA A 26 -1.33 -8.09 -1.82
N VAL A 27 -2.58 -8.16 -2.31
CA VAL A 27 -2.92 -7.72 -3.67
C VAL A 27 -2.66 -6.22 -3.83
N LEU A 28 -3.14 -5.40 -2.89
CA LEU A 28 -2.92 -3.95 -2.94
C LEU A 28 -1.43 -3.59 -2.84
N GLN A 29 -0.68 -4.26 -1.95
CA GLN A 29 0.76 -4.06 -1.82
C GLN A 29 1.50 -4.46 -3.11
N GLY A 30 1.08 -5.55 -3.75
CA GLY A 30 1.57 -5.93 -5.07
C GLY A 30 1.33 -4.83 -6.11
N CYS A 31 0.13 -4.24 -6.14
CA CYS A 31 -0.16 -3.10 -7.01
C CYS A 31 0.73 -1.88 -6.72
N TYR A 32 1.00 -1.59 -5.44
CA TYR A 32 1.90 -0.48 -5.05
C TYR A 32 3.33 -0.70 -5.51
N LEU A 33 3.82 -1.94 -5.46
CA LEU A 33 5.13 -2.32 -5.98
C LEU A 33 5.20 -2.23 -7.52
N VAL A 34 4.14 -2.62 -8.22
CA VAL A 34 4.09 -2.43 -9.68
C VAL A 34 4.07 -0.94 -10.04
N TYR A 35 3.31 -0.14 -9.29
CA TYR A 35 3.21 1.30 -9.49
C TYR A 35 4.52 2.05 -9.17
N LEU A 36 5.42 1.50 -8.36
CA LEU A 36 6.74 2.07 -8.09
C LEU A 36 7.54 2.31 -9.39
N LEU A 37 7.36 1.47 -10.41
CA LEU A 37 8.08 1.61 -11.68
C LEU A 37 7.68 2.89 -12.45
N PRO A 38 6.41 3.10 -12.85
CA PRO A 38 6.01 4.36 -13.48
C PRO A 38 6.16 5.56 -12.52
N TRP A 39 6.06 5.33 -11.20
CA TRP A 39 6.31 6.36 -10.22
C TRP A 39 7.73 6.93 -10.28
N PHE A 40 8.76 6.09 -10.34
CA PHE A 40 10.14 6.58 -10.44
C PHE A 40 10.39 7.40 -11.70
N LEU A 41 9.81 6.99 -12.84
CA LEU A 41 9.88 7.75 -14.09
C LEU A 41 9.27 9.15 -13.91
N LEU A 42 8.06 9.22 -13.33
CA LEU A 42 7.41 10.49 -13.01
C LEU A 42 8.18 11.31 -11.99
N ALA A 43 8.75 10.69 -10.96
CA ALA A 43 9.47 11.38 -9.90
C ALA A 43 10.76 12.01 -10.43
N ILE A 44 11.55 11.29 -11.23
CA ILE A 44 12.77 11.83 -11.83
C ILE A 44 12.43 12.95 -12.83
N GLY A 45 11.52 12.70 -13.77
CA GLY A 45 11.11 13.70 -14.76
C GLY A 45 10.46 14.93 -14.12
N GLY A 46 9.60 14.72 -13.12
CA GLY A 46 8.96 15.80 -12.36
C GLY A 46 9.96 16.63 -11.55
N THR A 47 10.96 15.99 -10.94
CA THR A 47 12.01 16.73 -10.21
C THR A 47 12.86 17.57 -11.17
N MET A 48 13.19 17.04 -12.36
CA MET A 48 13.90 17.82 -13.40
C MET A 48 13.07 19.03 -13.89
N GLY A 49 11.76 18.85 -14.06
CA GLY A 49 10.86 19.95 -14.46
C GLY A 49 10.71 21.02 -13.38
N LEU A 50 10.53 20.59 -12.12
CA LEU A 50 10.33 21.47 -10.96
C LEU A 50 11.64 22.11 -10.48
N ALA A 51 12.82 21.59 -10.85
CA ALA A 51 14.10 22.20 -10.50
C ALA A 51 14.25 23.63 -11.04
N ASN A 52 13.51 23.97 -12.11
CA ASN A 52 13.48 25.31 -12.69
C ASN A 52 12.47 26.24 -12.02
N TRP A 53 11.67 25.74 -11.07
CA TRP A 53 10.76 26.56 -10.28
C TRP A 53 11.53 27.12 -9.08
N GLU A 54 11.91 28.40 -9.14
CA GLU A 54 12.49 29.13 -7.99
C GLU A 54 11.41 29.46 -6.94
N SER A 55 10.77 28.43 -6.40
CA SER A 55 9.68 28.58 -5.43
C SER A 55 9.80 27.57 -4.30
N VAL A 56 9.63 28.05 -3.06
CA VAL A 56 9.55 27.20 -1.86
C VAL A 56 8.43 26.16 -1.98
N PHE A 57 7.36 26.47 -2.73
CA PHE A 57 6.28 25.52 -3.00
C PHE A 57 6.76 24.29 -3.77
N ALA A 58 7.68 24.45 -4.73
CA ALA A 58 8.21 23.33 -5.51
C ALA A 58 8.94 22.32 -4.61
N VAL A 59 9.64 22.80 -3.58
CA VAL A 59 10.31 21.94 -2.59
C VAL A 59 9.29 21.07 -1.83
N PHE A 60 8.19 21.65 -1.35
CA PHE A 60 7.15 20.88 -0.66
C PHE A 60 6.47 19.86 -1.59
N VAL A 61 6.25 20.22 -2.85
CA VAL A 61 5.70 19.30 -3.85
C VAL A 61 6.67 18.14 -4.08
N ILE A 62 7.96 18.40 -4.27
CA ILE A 62 8.99 17.37 -4.44
C ILE A 62 9.03 16.46 -3.21
N LEU A 63 9.05 17.01 -1.99
CA LEU A 63 9.06 16.22 -0.76
C LEU A 63 7.80 15.35 -0.62
N ALA A 64 6.62 15.90 -0.87
CA ALA A 64 5.36 15.15 -0.84
C ALA A 64 5.31 14.06 -1.92
N TRP A 65 5.92 14.32 -3.07
CA TRP A 65 6.09 13.34 -4.13
C TRP A 65 6.99 12.19 -3.63
N TRP A 66 8.23 12.49 -3.27
CA TRP A 66 9.20 11.48 -2.81
C TRP A 66 8.81 10.73 -1.53
N ALA A 67 7.80 11.18 -0.79
CA ALA A 67 7.25 10.47 0.35
C ALA A 67 6.59 9.12 0.00
N TYR A 68 6.13 8.92 -1.24
CA TYR A 68 5.38 7.71 -1.64
C TYR A 68 6.02 6.37 -1.19
N PRO A 69 7.28 6.03 -1.53
CA PRO A 69 7.88 4.76 -1.13
C PRO A 69 7.91 4.57 0.39
N PHE A 70 8.16 5.63 1.14
CA PHE A 70 8.17 5.59 2.60
C PHE A 70 6.77 5.35 3.18
N VAL A 71 5.76 6.03 2.63
CA VAL A 71 4.35 5.85 3.02
C VAL A 71 3.87 4.44 2.65
N ALA A 72 4.19 3.95 1.45
CA ALA A 72 3.82 2.60 1.00
C ALA A 72 4.45 1.52 1.89
N LEU A 73 5.73 1.67 2.24
CA LEU A 73 6.42 0.74 3.15
C LEU A 73 5.86 0.83 4.58
N GLY A 74 5.71 2.03 5.13
CA GLY A 74 5.22 2.22 6.50
C GLY A 74 3.80 1.70 6.70
N THR A 75 2.92 1.97 5.74
CA THR A 75 1.53 1.47 5.77
C THR A 75 1.46 -0.04 5.55
N THR A 76 2.37 -0.62 4.77
CA THR A 76 2.51 -2.09 4.63
C THR A 76 2.84 -2.73 5.98
N VAL A 77 3.88 -2.25 6.66
CA VAL A 77 4.28 -2.76 7.98
C VAL A 77 3.14 -2.61 8.99
N ALA A 78 2.56 -1.42 9.07
CA ALA A 78 1.45 -1.13 9.99
C ALA A 78 0.21 -2.00 9.71
N ALA A 79 -0.14 -2.25 8.44
CA ALA A 79 -1.27 -3.10 8.08
C ALA A 79 -1.07 -4.55 8.51
N TRP A 80 0.13 -5.11 8.33
CA TRP A 80 0.45 -6.47 8.78
C TRP A 80 0.48 -6.59 10.30
N VAL A 81 1.00 -5.58 11.02
CA VAL A 81 0.94 -5.53 12.49
C VAL A 81 -0.51 -5.50 12.96
N LEU A 82 -1.36 -4.63 12.40
CA LEU A 82 -2.78 -4.55 12.75
C LEU A 82 -3.54 -5.83 12.45
N LEU A 83 -3.18 -6.53 11.36
CA LEU A 83 -3.72 -7.85 11.05
C LEU A 83 -3.30 -8.89 12.11
N GLY A 84 -2.04 -8.85 12.58
CA GLY A 84 -1.54 -9.67 13.68
C GLY A 84 -2.30 -9.43 14.99
N LEU A 85 -2.66 -8.18 15.26
CA LEU A 85 -3.49 -7.76 16.40
C LEU A 85 -5.00 -8.01 16.21
N ARG A 86 -5.41 -8.71 15.15
CA ARG A 86 -6.81 -9.00 14.79
C ARG A 86 -7.68 -7.75 14.58
N ARG A 87 -7.07 -6.60 14.30
CA ARG A 87 -7.77 -5.34 13.97
C ARG A 87 -8.00 -5.23 12.46
N HIS A 88 -8.78 -6.16 11.90
CA HIS A 88 -8.99 -6.28 10.44
C HIS A 88 -9.51 -5.00 9.75
N PRO A 89 -10.48 -4.25 10.30
CA PRO A 89 -10.94 -3.01 9.66
C PRO A 89 -9.83 -1.95 9.60
N ALA A 90 -9.06 -1.79 10.67
CA ALA A 90 -7.96 -0.83 10.72
C ALA A 90 -6.84 -1.21 9.76
N ALA A 91 -6.48 -2.50 9.68
CA ALA A 91 -5.47 -3.00 8.74
C ALA A 91 -5.83 -2.65 7.29
N ARG A 92 -7.09 -2.84 6.89
CA ARG A 92 -7.57 -2.49 5.54
C ARG A 92 -7.52 -0.99 5.27
N TRP A 93 -7.92 -0.17 6.24
CA TRP A 93 -7.88 1.29 6.11
C TRP A 93 -6.45 1.81 5.93
N VAL A 94 -5.52 1.38 6.78
CA VAL A 94 -4.12 1.78 6.69
C VAL A 94 -3.52 1.37 5.34
N ASN A 95 -3.86 0.18 4.86
CA ASN A 95 -3.38 -0.32 3.58
C ASN A 95 -3.94 0.43 2.36
N ARG A 96 -4.97 1.27 2.52
CA ARG A 96 -5.55 2.08 1.43
C ARG A 96 -4.91 3.47 1.32
N VAL A 97 -4.15 3.91 2.32
CA VAL A 97 -3.51 5.23 2.31
C VAL A 97 -2.63 5.46 1.06
N PRO A 98 -1.80 4.49 0.61
CA PRO A 98 -1.00 4.68 -0.61
C PRO A 98 -1.82 4.83 -1.90
N LEU A 99 -3.10 4.43 -1.92
CA LEU A 99 -3.96 4.61 -3.11
C LEU A 99 -4.11 6.06 -3.51
N ILE A 100 -3.98 7.00 -2.57
CA ILE A 100 -4.06 8.43 -2.88
C ILE A 100 -2.95 8.81 -3.86
N TRP A 101 -1.71 8.36 -3.61
CA TRP A 101 -0.59 8.58 -4.53
C TRP A 101 -0.78 7.87 -5.86
N VAL A 102 -1.29 6.63 -5.83
CA VAL A 102 -1.57 5.88 -7.06
C VAL A 102 -2.59 6.62 -7.92
N ALA A 103 -3.69 7.09 -7.32
CA ALA A 103 -4.72 7.83 -8.04
C ALA A 103 -4.17 9.11 -8.65
N ILE A 104 -3.41 9.90 -7.87
CA ILE A 104 -2.82 11.15 -8.36
C ILE A 104 -1.87 10.88 -9.53
N GLY A 105 -0.94 9.93 -9.41
CA GLY A 105 -0.02 9.71 -10.52
C GLY A 105 -0.64 8.98 -11.70
N VAL A 106 -1.69 8.16 -11.53
CA VAL A 106 -2.48 7.67 -12.68
C VAL A 106 -3.12 8.83 -13.44
N VAL A 107 -3.72 9.80 -12.74
CA VAL A 107 -4.27 11.01 -13.37
C VAL A 107 -3.18 11.78 -14.12
N LEU A 108 -1.99 11.94 -13.53
CA LEU A 108 -0.87 12.59 -14.20
C LEU A 108 -0.37 11.82 -15.42
N LEU A 109 -0.26 10.49 -15.35
CA LEU A 109 0.13 9.66 -16.50
C LEU A 109 -0.85 9.82 -17.65
N VAL A 110 -2.16 9.74 -17.36
CA VAL A 110 -3.21 9.94 -18.37
C VAL A 110 -3.09 11.34 -18.97
N TRP A 111 -2.90 12.36 -18.14
CA TRP A 111 -2.74 13.73 -18.62
C TRP A 111 -1.52 13.89 -19.53
N ILE A 112 -0.35 13.36 -19.14
CA ILE A 112 0.87 13.40 -19.96
C ILE A 112 0.64 12.72 -21.31
N VAL A 113 -0.01 11.56 -21.33
CA VAL A 113 -0.28 10.81 -22.56
C VAL A 113 -1.28 11.53 -23.48
N VAL A 114 -2.21 12.31 -22.92
CA VAL A 114 -3.22 13.05 -23.70
C VAL A 114 -2.70 14.43 -24.14
N ALA A 115 -1.81 15.05 -23.36
CA ALA A 115 -1.26 16.38 -23.65
C ALA A 115 0.00 16.35 -24.53
N GLY A 116 0.72 15.21 -24.55
CA GLY A 116 1.87 14.96 -25.44
C GLY A 116 1.46 14.35 -26.77
#